data_AF-A0AAV0GRG0-F1
#
_entry.id   AF-A0AAV0GRG0-F1
#
_cell.length_a   1.000
_cell.length_b   1.000
_cell.length_c   1.000
_cell.angle_alpha   90.00
_cell.angle_beta   90.00
_cell.angle_gamma   90.00
#
_symmetry.space_group_name_H-M   'P 1'
#
loop_
_entity.id
_entity.type
_entity.pdbx_description
1 polymer ?
#
loop_
_entity_poly.entity_id
_entity_poly.type
_entity_poly.pdbx_seq_one_letter_code
_entity_poly.pdbx_strand_id
1 'polypeptide(L)'
;MPMLVAQIVGDFVDGEGNVLSDPEMEPPEEGSNHPAVFPYRTVGFEVYAMDTGRRNWVRTANLGGDGGEQGRALFLGGNHSVSVPAGGEVAADCIYYTDDYWARMDEDYMYGGHHNKVEKRSSMLLYYALKMSSTLVP
;
A
#
# COMPACT_ATOMS: atom_id res chain seq x y z
N MET A 1 -9.74 4.91 -17.74
CA MET A 1 -8.34 4.89 -18.19
C MET A 1 -7.69 3.60 -17.70
N PRO A 2 -7.06 2.79 -18.56
CA PRO A 2 -6.27 1.64 -18.11
C PRO A 2 -5.10 2.10 -17.23
N MET A 3 -4.83 1.37 -16.15
CA MET A 3 -3.71 1.61 -15.25
C MET A 3 -2.89 0.34 -15.09
N LEU A 4 -1.57 0.53 -15.02
CA LEU A 4 -0.60 -0.50 -14.67
C LEU A 4 -0.01 -0.12 -13.32
N VAL A 5 0.07 -1.10 -12.41
CA VAL A 5 0.63 -0.90 -11.08
C VAL A 5 1.75 -1.90 -10.87
N ALA A 6 2.91 -1.41 -10.47
CA ALA A 6 4.02 -2.21 -10.00
C ALA A 6 4.11 -2.09 -8.48
N GLN A 7 4.01 -3.22 -7.80
CA GLN A 7 4.23 -3.33 -6.35
C GLN A 7 5.74 -3.32 -6.09
N ILE A 8 6.17 -2.55 -5.10
CA ILE A 8 7.54 -2.55 -4.61
C ILE A 8 7.55 -3.37 -3.32
N VAL A 9 8.30 -4.47 -3.34
CA VAL A 9 8.48 -5.36 -2.18
C VAL A 9 9.84 -5.06 -1.57
N GLY A 10 9.85 -4.79 -0.27
CA GLY A 10 11.06 -4.71 0.53
C GLY A 10 11.28 -6.04 1.25
N ASP A 11 12.54 -6.46 1.34
CA ASP A 11 12.98 -7.57 2.19
C ASP A 11 13.31 -7.04 3.59
N PHE A 12 13.06 -7.84 4.62
CA PHE A 12 13.40 -7.51 6.01
C PHE A 12 12.87 -6.14 6.46
N VAL A 13 11.56 -6.03 6.59
CA VAL A 13 10.86 -4.77 6.82
C VAL A 13 10.37 -4.69 8.24
N ASP A 14 10.47 -3.53 8.89
CA ASP A 14 9.95 -3.33 10.25
C ASP A 14 8.42 -3.14 10.33
N GLY A 15 7.92 -2.91 11.54
CA GLY A 15 6.52 -2.58 11.82
C GLY A 15 6.00 -1.34 11.08
N GLU A 16 6.89 -0.39 10.78
CA GLU A 16 6.57 0.90 10.15
C GLU A 16 6.65 0.86 8.62
N GLY A 17 7.27 -0.16 8.03
CA GLY A 17 7.45 -0.30 6.59
C GLY A 17 8.84 0.07 6.08
N ASN A 18 9.83 0.28 6.96
CA ASN A 18 11.20 0.58 6.57
C ASN A 18 11.97 -0.71 6.27
N VAL A 19 12.74 -0.69 5.18
CA VAL A 19 13.67 -1.78 4.83
C VAL A 19 14.89 -1.71 5.75
N LEU A 20 15.18 -2.80 6.45
CA LEU A 20 16.31 -2.90 7.38
C LEU A 20 17.56 -3.39 6.65
N SER A 21 18.70 -2.75 6.92
CA SER A 21 20.00 -3.20 6.42
C SER A 21 20.62 -4.31 7.27
N ASP A 22 20.22 -4.42 8.54
CA ASP A 22 20.71 -5.41 9.50
C ASP A 22 19.54 -5.91 10.38
N PRO A 23 18.80 -6.93 9.92
CA PRO A 23 17.60 -7.41 10.61
C PRO A 23 17.88 -8.17 11.91
N GLU A 24 19.12 -8.60 12.15
CA GLU A 24 19.50 -9.36 13.35
C GLU A 24 19.61 -8.47 14.60
N MET A 25 19.66 -7.13 14.41
CA MET A 25 19.76 -6.16 15.51
C MET A 25 18.42 -5.72 16.10
N GLU A 26 17.29 -6.05 15.47
CA GLU A 26 15.97 -5.67 15.97
C GLU A 26 15.46 -6.71 16.99
N PRO A 27 15.43 -6.38 18.30
CA PRO A 27 14.90 -7.30 19.28
C PRO A 27 13.40 -7.50 19.06
N PRO A 28 12.86 -8.71 19.30
CA PRO A 28 11.43 -8.92 19.28
C PRO A 28 10.73 -7.97 20.25
N GLU A 29 9.67 -7.29 19.81
CA GLU A 29 8.88 -6.43 20.69
C GLU A 29 8.28 -7.26 21.84
N GLU A 30 8.61 -6.90 23.08
CA GLU A 30 8.11 -7.60 24.26
C GLU A 30 6.57 -7.57 24.30
N GLY A 31 5.95 -8.75 24.28
CA GLY A 31 4.49 -8.90 24.36
C GLY A 31 3.75 -8.83 23.01
N SER A 32 4.47 -8.71 21.88
CA SER A 32 3.89 -8.79 20.55
C SER A 32 3.87 -10.24 20.04
N ASN A 33 2.74 -10.66 19.45
CA ASN A 33 2.66 -11.90 18.67
C ASN A 33 3.13 -11.70 17.22
N HIS A 34 3.52 -10.48 16.84
CA HIS A 34 4.04 -10.18 15.51
C HIS A 34 5.57 -10.17 15.53
N PRO A 35 6.22 -10.64 14.46
CA PRO A 35 7.67 -10.55 14.36
C PRO A 35 8.09 -9.08 14.31
N ALA A 36 9.18 -8.72 14.98
CA ALA A 36 9.78 -7.38 14.90
C ALA A 36 10.24 -7.04 13.48
N VAL A 37 10.66 -8.07 12.73
CA VAL A 37 11.09 -7.97 11.34
C VAL A 37 10.25 -8.90 10.48
N PHE A 38 9.63 -8.33 9.46
CA PHE A 38 8.87 -9.05 8.45
C PHE A 38 9.81 -9.51 7.33
N PRO A 39 9.76 -10.79 6.91
CA PRO A 39 10.67 -11.29 5.87
C PRO A 39 10.50 -10.55 4.54
N TYR A 40 9.28 -10.09 4.25
CA TYR A 40 8.98 -9.15 3.17
C TYR A 40 7.77 -8.28 3.51
N ARG A 41 7.68 -7.08 2.93
CA ARG A 41 6.45 -6.26 2.92
C ARG A 41 6.33 -5.49 1.62
N THR A 42 5.11 -5.18 1.23
CA THR A 42 4.88 -4.07 0.30
C THR A 42 5.34 -2.76 0.94
N VAL A 43 6.30 -2.08 0.32
CA VAL A 43 6.85 -0.79 0.77
C VAL A 43 6.45 0.38 -0.12
N GLY A 44 5.75 0.11 -1.23
CA GLY A 44 5.13 1.14 -2.03
C GLY A 44 4.64 0.66 -3.39
N PHE A 45 4.16 1.59 -4.20
CA PHE A 45 3.71 1.32 -5.56
C PHE A 45 4.23 2.35 -6.57
N GLU A 46 4.49 1.86 -7.78
CA GLU A 46 4.58 2.70 -8.96
C GLU A 46 3.32 2.53 -9.81
N VAL A 47 2.67 3.63 -10.14
CA VAL A 47 1.47 3.61 -11.00
C VAL A 47 1.76 4.29 -12.31
N TYR A 48 1.28 3.67 -13.37
CA TYR A 48 1.39 4.14 -14.73
C TYR A 48 0.00 4.22 -15.35
N ALA A 49 -0.31 5.38 -15.93
CA ALA A 49 -1.53 5.59 -16.68
C ALA A 49 -1.25 5.42 -18.19
N MET A 50 -2.17 4.77 -18.91
CA MET A 50 -2.05 4.65 -20.37
C MET A 50 -2.45 5.98 -21.03
N ASP A 51 -1.48 6.68 -21.64
CA ASP A 51 -1.77 7.73 -22.60
C ASP A 51 -2.22 7.08 -23.90
N THR A 52 -3.53 7.07 -24.17
CA THR A 52 -4.10 6.42 -25.35
C THR A 52 -3.78 7.14 -26.65
N GLY A 53 -3.48 8.44 -26.60
CA GLY A 53 -3.07 9.22 -27.76
C GLY A 53 -1.65 8.88 -28.20
N ARG A 54 -0.74 8.71 -27.24
CA ARG A 54 0.66 8.35 -27.48
C ARG A 54 0.96 6.86 -27.41
N ARG A 55 0.00 6.05 -26.97
CA ARG A 55 0.06 4.59 -26.80
C ARG A 55 1.24 4.15 -25.93
N ASN A 56 1.49 4.89 -24.85
CA ASN A 56 2.56 4.60 -23.90
C ASN A 56 2.08 4.72 -22.45
N TRP A 57 2.82 4.06 -21.57
CA TRP A 57 2.62 4.13 -20.13
C TRP A 57 3.37 5.34 -19.57
N VAL A 58 2.66 6.20 -18.84
CA VAL A 58 3.22 7.39 -18.19
C VAL A 58 3.11 7.23 -16.68
N ARG A 59 4.24 7.30 -15.99
CA ARG A 59 4.27 7.25 -14.52
C ARG A 59 3.45 8.41 -13.97
N THR A 60 2.54 8.12 -13.05
CA THR A 60 1.65 9.13 -12.46
C THR A 60 1.67 9.10 -10.94
N ALA A 61 1.61 10.29 -10.36
CA ALA A 61 1.40 10.48 -8.93
C ALA A 61 -0.09 10.43 -8.56
N ASN A 62 -0.98 10.83 -9.47
CA ASN A 62 -2.42 10.87 -9.23
C ASN A 62 -3.16 9.73 -9.94
N LEU A 63 -4.24 9.24 -9.34
CA LEU A 63 -5.13 8.23 -9.93
C LEU A 63 -6.23 8.83 -10.84
N GLY A 64 -6.14 10.14 -11.12
CA GLY A 64 -7.12 10.93 -11.89
C GLY A 64 -8.07 11.74 -11.01
N GLY A 65 -8.63 12.82 -11.57
CA GLY A 65 -9.54 13.76 -10.88
C GLY A 65 -9.27 15.25 -11.16
N ASP A 66 -8.38 15.57 -12.10
CA ASP A 66 -8.09 16.92 -12.54
C ASP A 66 -8.96 17.31 -13.76
N GLY A 67 -9.73 18.40 -13.62
CA GLY A 67 -10.58 18.94 -14.70
C GLY A 67 -12.10 18.75 -14.52
N GLY A 68 -12.57 18.33 -13.35
CA GLY A 68 -14.00 18.20 -13.03
C GLY A 68 -14.53 16.77 -12.99
N GLU A 69 -13.68 15.77 -13.23
CA GLU A 69 -14.00 14.36 -13.00
C GLU A 69 -13.90 14.01 -11.50
N GLN A 70 -14.75 13.09 -11.04
CA GLN A 70 -14.65 12.54 -9.68
C GLN A 70 -13.32 11.80 -9.53
N GLY A 71 -12.59 12.08 -8.44
CA GLY A 71 -11.33 11.39 -8.15
C GLY A 71 -11.50 9.87 -8.10
N ARG A 72 -10.41 9.12 -8.24
CA ARG A 72 -10.47 7.64 -8.32
C ARG A 72 -9.66 6.97 -7.21
N ALA A 73 -10.01 5.73 -6.91
CA ALA A 73 -9.23 4.84 -6.07
C ALA A 73 -8.87 3.56 -6.84
N LEU A 74 -7.81 2.88 -6.40
CA LEU A 74 -7.39 1.57 -6.88
C LEU A 74 -7.56 0.53 -5.78
N PHE A 75 -8.05 -0.64 -6.17
CA PHE A 75 -8.05 -1.83 -5.33
C PHE A 75 -7.15 -2.87 -5.99
N LEU A 76 -6.17 -3.36 -5.25
CA LEU A 76 -5.19 -4.34 -5.69
C LEU A 76 -5.28 -5.59 -4.82
N GLY A 77 -5.23 -6.76 -5.45
CA GLY A 77 -5.17 -8.01 -4.71
C GLY A 77 -5.19 -9.20 -5.64
N GLY A 78 -4.44 -10.23 -5.29
CA GLY A 78 -4.14 -11.28 -6.26
C GLY A 78 -3.40 -10.69 -7.47
N ASN A 79 -3.59 -11.38 -8.58
CA ASN A 79 -3.25 -10.91 -9.92
C ASN A 79 -4.28 -9.91 -10.51
N HIS A 80 -5.09 -9.24 -9.68
CA HIS A 80 -6.17 -8.36 -10.14
C HIS A 80 -6.01 -6.92 -9.63
N SER A 81 -6.42 -5.97 -10.48
CA SER A 81 -6.58 -4.57 -10.09
C SER A 81 -7.90 -4.03 -10.62
N VAL A 82 -8.54 -3.17 -9.84
CA VAL A 82 -9.75 -2.45 -10.27
C VAL A 82 -9.64 -0.98 -9.87
N SER A 83 -9.99 -0.10 -10.81
CA SER A 83 -10.10 1.33 -10.54
C SER A 83 -11.56 1.73 -10.41
N VAL A 84 -11.92 2.37 -9.31
CA VAL A 84 -13.29 2.80 -9.01
C VAL A 84 -13.35 4.31 -8.80
N PRO A 85 -14.49 4.97 -9.09
CA PRO A 85 -14.73 6.33 -8.62
C PRO A 85 -14.65 6.39 -7.10
N ALA A 86 -14.03 7.44 -6.56
CA ALA A 86 -14.01 7.71 -5.15
C ALA A 86 -15.35 8.28 -4.68
N GLY A 87 -15.70 8.02 -3.42
CA GLY A 87 -16.97 8.42 -2.82
C GLY A 87 -17.31 7.58 -1.59
N GLY A 88 -18.13 8.13 -0.70
CA GLY A 88 -18.44 7.48 0.58
C GLY A 88 -17.18 7.24 1.40
N GLU A 89 -16.91 5.98 1.73
CA GLU A 89 -15.73 5.53 2.49
C GLU A 89 -14.47 5.33 1.62
N VAL A 90 -14.62 5.42 0.30
CA VAL A 90 -13.51 5.27 -0.66
C VAL A 90 -12.89 6.64 -0.93
N ALA A 91 -11.68 6.84 -0.41
CA ALA A 91 -10.94 8.08 -0.59
C ALA A 91 -10.33 8.17 -1.99
N ALA A 92 -10.38 9.36 -2.58
CA ALA A 92 -9.71 9.64 -3.84
C ALA A 92 -8.20 9.54 -3.69
N ASP A 93 -7.54 9.17 -4.79
CA ASP A 93 -6.09 9.07 -4.89
C ASP A 93 -5.48 8.09 -3.88
N CYS A 94 -6.19 7.00 -3.62
CA CYS A 94 -5.80 5.96 -2.67
C CYS A 94 -5.70 4.59 -3.36
N ILE A 95 -4.75 3.79 -2.90
CA ILE A 95 -4.58 2.38 -3.26
C ILE A 95 -4.95 1.55 -2.03
N TYR A 96 -5.98 0.74 -2.16
CA TYR A 96 -6.38 -0.28 -1.21
C TYR A 96 -5.78 -1.59 -1.69
N TYR A 97 -5.03 -2.28 -0.85
CA TYR A 97 -4.35 -3.50 -1.30
C TYR A 97 -4.36 -4.59 -0.24
N THR A 98 -4.41 -5.83 -0.70
CA THR A 98 -4.02 -6.99 0.10
C THR A 98 -2.57 -7.30 -0.19
N ASP A 99 -1.76 -7.50 0.84
CA ASP A 99 -0.44 -8.09 0.62
C ASP A 99 -0.63 -9.56 0.26
N ASP A 100 -0.40 -9.87 -1.01
CA ASP A 100 -0.66 -11.17 -1.61
C ASP A 100 0.61 -11.70 -2.27
N TYR A 101 1.80 -11.45 -1.73
CA TYR A 101 3.03 -11.94 -2.35
C TYR A 101 3.16 -13.47 -2.24
N TRP A 102 2.46 -14.17 -3.13
CA TRP A 102 2.29 -15.63 -3.16
C TRP A 102 3.62 -16.38 -3.16
N ALA A 103 4.66 -15.80 -3.75
CA ALA A 103 5.97 -16.43 -3.89
C ALA A 103 6.64 -16.75 -2.55
N ARG A 104 6.32 -15.99 -1.48
CA ARG A 104 6.92 -16.16 -0.15
C ARG A 104 5.84 -16.35 0.93
N MET A 105 4.62 -16.68 0.52
CA MET A 105 3.48 -16.97 1.40
C MET A 105 3.78 -18.08 2.42
N ASP A 106 4.61 -19.05 2.04
CA ASP A 106 4.93 -20.22 2.86
C ASP A 106 6.18 -20.05 3.73
N GLU A 107 6.88 -18.90 3.63
CA GLU A 107 8.16 -18.71 4.35
C GLU A 107 7.99 -18.42 5.84
N ASP A 108 6.82 -17.98 6.29
CA ASP A 108 6.58 -17.80 7.71
C ASP A 108 5.08 -17.90 8.07
N TYR A 109 4.68 -18.98 8.75
CA TYR A 109 3.29 -19.28 9.11
C TYR A 109 2.66 -18.24 10.05
N MET A 110 3.48 -17.43 10.75
CA MET A 110 3.03 -16.33 11.61
C MET A 110 2.75 -15.04 10.83
N TYR A 111 3.22 -14.95 9.58
CA TYR A 111 3.14 -13.75 8.76
C TYR A 111 2.07 -13.81 7.67
N GLY A 112 1.53 -14.99 7.36
CA GLY A 112 0.46 -15.23 6.38
C GLY A 112 -0.94 -14.69 6.73
N GLY A 113 -1.03 -13.70 7.64
CA GLY A 113 -2.26 -13.01 7.99
C GLY A 113 -2.56 -11.89 7.00
N HIS A 114 -3.45 -12.14 6.05
CA HIS A 114 -3.94 -11.19 5.04
C HIS A 114 -4.58 -9.95 5.68
N HIS A 115 -3.80 -8.88 5.86
CA HIS A 115 -4.32 -7.59 6.30
C HIS A 115 -4.61 -6.70 5.07
N ASN A 116 -5.81 -6.13 5.02
CA ASN A 116 -6.15 -5.07 4.06
C ASN A 116 -5.38 -3.80 4.46
N LYS A 117 -4.52 -3.29 3.57
CA LYS A 117 -3.73 -2.07 3.78
C LYS A 117 -4.22 -0.97 2.84
N VAL A 118 -3.99 0.30 3.22
CA VAL A 118 -4.36 1.48 2.44
C VAL A 118 -3.16 2.41 2.31
N GLU A 119 -2.76 2.72 1.08
CA GLU A 119 -1.76 3.72 0.75
C GLU A 119 -2.43 4.95 0.11
N LYS A 120 -2.20 6.14 0.68
CA LYS A 120 -2.75 7.40 0.14
C LYS A 120 -1.66 8.13 -0.66
N ARG A 121 -1.96 8.53 -1.90
CA ARG A 121 -0.98 9.08 -2.85
C ARG A 121 -0.95 10.60 -2.97
N SER A 122 -1.78 11.31 -2.20
CA SER A 122 -1.74 12.76 -2.13
C SER A 122 -0.53 13.27 -1.35
N SER A 123 0.10 14.33 -1.86
CA SER A 123 1.28 15.02 -1.29
C SER A 123 1.33 14.98 0.24
N MET A 124 2.16 14.09 0.78
CA MET A 124 2.62 14.07 2.18
C MET A 124 1.52 14.37 3.22
N LEU A 125 0.64 13.42 3.51
CA LEU A 125 -0.01 13.20 4.83
C LEU A 125 -1.30 12.41 4.63
N LEU A 126 -1.28 11.10 4.89
CA LEU A 126 -2.37 10.48 5.65
C LEU A 126 -2.12 9.02 6.12
N TYR A 127 -0.87 8.63 6.40
CA TYR A 127 -0.64 7.44 7.24
C TYR A 127 -0.88 7.70 8.74
N TYR A 128 -1.24 8.95 9.12
CA TYR A 128 -1.46 9.38 10.51
C TYR A 128 -2.93 9.59 10.92
N ALA A 129 -3.91 9.58 10.02
CA ALA A 129 -5.29 9.96 10.39
C ALA A 129 -6.07 8.90 11.19
N LEU A 130 -5.64 7.64 11.20
CA LEU A 130 -6.22 6.59 12.07
C LEU A 130 -5.47 6.39 13.39
N LYS A 131 -4.23 6.89 13.52
CA LYS A 131 -3.43 6.80 14.75
C LYS A 131 -3.58 8.03 15.67
N MET A 132 -4.17 9.13 15.18
CA MET A 132 -4.45 10.35 15.96
C MET A 132 -5.89 10.48 16.48
N SER A 133 -6.81 9.53 16.17
CA SER A 133 -8.21 9.60 16.61
C SER A 133 -8.55 8.74 17.83
N SER A 134 -7.57 8.08 18.45
CA SER A 134 -7.79 7.23 19.65
C SER A 134 -7.05 7.70 20.90
N THR A 135 -6.51 8.92 20.92
CA THR A 135 -5.97 9.56 22.15
C THR A 135 -6.56 10.95 22.36
N LEU A 136 -7.87 10.98 22.51
CA LEU A 136 -8.67 12.06 23.13
C LEU A 136 -9.84 11.32 23.79
N VAL A 137 -10.15 11.32 25.09
CA VAL A 137 -9.80 12.05 26.32
C VAL A 137 -10.27 11.11 27.50
N PRO A 138 -10.19 11.39 28.82
CA PRO A 138 -10.23 12.68 29.55
C PRO A 138 -8.88 13.14 30.10
#